data_AF-A0A833LGC9-F1
#
_entry.id   AF-A0A833LGC9-F1
#
_cell.length_a   1.000
_cell.length_b   1.000
_cell.length_c   1.000
_cell.angle_alpha   90.00
_cell.angle_beta   90.00
_cell.angle_gamma   90.00
#
_symmetry.space_group_name_H-M   'P 1'
#
loop_
_entity.id
_entity.type
_entity.pdbx_description
1 polymer ?
#
loop_
_entity_poly.entity_id
_entity_poly.type
_entity_poly.pdbx_seq_one_letter_code
_entity_poly.pdbx_strand_id
1 'polypeptide(L)'
;MAGGTRDPILRAAKEAEAPSVPASRLFVHLRVHSAYSLLEGALPLGKIVAHAVRDRAPAIAVTDTNNLFGALEFAQKAVKDGVQPIVGCQLDVSFDEAAGDPQRQHRRQGPQAQ
;
A
#
# COMPACT_ATOMS: atom_id res chain seq x y z
N MET A 1 -0.57 34.77 33.36
CA MET A 1 -1.64 34.42 32.39
C MET A 1 -0.99 33.91 31.12
N ALA A 2 -0.90 32.58 30.96
CA ALA A 2 -0.85 31.87 29.68
C ALA A 2 -0.93 30.37 30.03
N GLY A 3 -2.14 29.82 29.93
CA GLY A 3 -2.42 28.43 30.24
C GLY A 3 -1.77 27.51 29.22
N GLY A 4 -0.81 26.70 29.68
CA GLY A 4 -0.38 25.52 28.95
C GLY A 4 -1.57 24.58 28.80
N THR A 5 -1.92 24.25 27.57
CA THR A 5 -3.09 23.44 27.22
C THR A 5 -2.99 22.08 27.94
N ARG A 6 -3.81 21.87 28.98
CA ARG A 6 -3.90 20.62 29.76
C ARG A 6 -4.68 19.52 29.02
N ASP A 7 -4.70 19.56 27.70
CA ASP A 7 -5.45 18.61 26.90
C ASP A 7 -4.63 17.33 26.72
N PRO A 8 -5.05 16.21 27.35
CA PRO A 8 -4.33 14.94 27.26
C PRO A 8 -4.28 14.39 25.82
N ILE A 9 -5.23 14.76 24.95
CA ILE A 9 -5.30 14.31 23.56
C ILE A 9 -4.21 14.99 22.72
N LEU A 10 -4.03 16.30 22.90
CA LEU A 10 -2.99 17.05 22.19
C LEU A 10 -1.58 16.60 22.60
N ARG A 11 -1.39 16.18 23.86
CA ARG A 11 -0.13 15.62 24.33
C ARG A 11 0.15 14.24 23.70
N ALA A 12 -0.85 13.36 23.69
CA ALA A 12 -0.73 12.05 23.05
C ALA A 12 -0.46 12.16 21.54
N ALA A 13 -1.07 13.13 20.85
CA ALA A 13 -0.82 13.41 19.44
C ALA A 13 0.61 13.89 19.17
N LYS A 14 1.17 14.72 20.06
CA LYS A 14 2.57 15.19 19.99
C LYS A 14 3.59 14.11 20.34
N GLU A 15 3.24 13.22 21.26
CA GLU A 15 4.05 12.05 21.62
C GLU A 15 3.99 10.96 20.53
N ALA A 16 2.89 10.89 19.78
CA ALA A 16 2.73 10.04 18.60
C ALA A 16 3.32 10.64 17.31
N GLU A 17 3.76 11.91 17.36
CA GLU A 17 4.47 12.55 16.26
C GLU A 17 5.83 11.86 16.12
N ALA A 18 5.91 10.90 15.18
CA ALA A 18 7.07 10.07 14.98
C ALA A 18 8.33 10.92 14.76
N PRO A 19 9.50 10.49 15.28
CA PRO A 19 10.74 11.24 15.11
C PRO A 19 11.01 11.51 13.63
N SER A 20 11.44 12.73 13.31
CA SER A 20 11.84 13.12 11.97
C SER A 20 13.05 12.30 11.54
N VAL A 21 12.77 11.16 10.90
CA VAL A 21 13.79 10.29 10.30
C VAL A 21 14.62 11.17 9.37
N PRO A 22 15.97 11.12 9.43
CA PRO A 22 16.81 11.91 8.53
C PRO A 22 16.38 11.63 7.09
N ALA A 23 16.44 12.63 6.22
CA ALA A 23 15.91 12.60 4.86
C ALA A 23 16.69 11.66 3.90
N SER A 24 17.05 10.45 4.34
CA SER A 24 17.20 9.31 3.43
C SER A 24 15.86 9.10 2.75
N ARG A 25 15.83 9.06 1.42
CA ARG A 25 14.58 8.85 0.66
C ARG A 25 13.91 7.56 1.14
N LEU A 26 12.82 7.73 1.91
CA LEU A 26 12.01 6.62 2.40
C LEU A 26 11.41 5.92 1.19
N PHE A 27 11.58 4.61 1.13
CA PHE A 27 11.02 3.77 0.07
C PHE A 27 9.95 2.86 0.65
N VAL A 28 8.79 2.83 0.00
CA VAL A 28 7.65 1.99 0.40
C VAL A 28 7.28 1.12 -0.79
N HIS A 29 7.34 -0.20 -0.61
CA HIS A 29 6.88 -1.14 -1.62
C HIS A 29 5.36 -1.15 -1.66
N LEU A 30 4.77 -0.61 -2.75
CA LEU A 30 3.32 -0.53 -2.93
C LEU A 30 2.73 -1.66 -3.79
N ARG A 31 3.59 -2.48 -4.39
CA ARG A 31 3.20 -3.65 -5.19
C ARG A 31 4.05 -4.84 -4.79
N VAL A 32 3.47 -5.77 -4.04
CA VAL A 32 4.15 -6.94 -3.49
C VAL A 32 3.21 -8.13 -3.56
N HIS A 33 3.70 -9.23 -4.11
CA HIS A 33 2.99 -10.51 -4.16
C HIS A 33 3.47 -11.41 -3.03
N SER A 34 2.54 -11.92 -2.24
CA SER A 34 2.79 -12.91 -1.20
C SER A 34 2.56 -14.33 -1.74
N ALA A 35 2.84 -15.35 -0.93
CA ALA A 35 2.49 -16.74 -1.25
C ALA A 35 0.98 -16.96 -1.50
N TYR A 36 0.11 -15.99 -1.17
CA TYR A 36 -1.31 -16.00 -1.50
C TYR A 36 -1.59 -15.53 -2.95
N SER A 37 -0.62 -14.93 -3.64
CA SER A 37 -0.65 -14.78 -5.10
C SER A 37 -0.37 -16.12 -5.76
N LEU A 38 -1.44 -16.83 -6.10
CA LEU A 38 -1.37 -18.19 -6.61
C LEU A 38 -0.51 -18.26 -7.88
N LEU A 39 0.50 -19.14 -7.86
CA LEU A 39 1.46 -19.34 -8.95
C LEU A 39 2.34 -18.13 -9.33
N GLU A 40 2.25 -17.02 -8.59
CA GLU A 40 2.96 -15.78 -8.88
C GLU A 40 3.86 -15.30 -7.73
N GLY A 41 3.46 -15.55 -6.48
CA GLY A 41 4.21 -15.12 -5.30
C GLY A 41 4.86 -16.28 -4.54
N ALA A 42 6.08 -16.05 -4.04
CA ALA A 42 6.88 -17.05 -3.34
C ALA A 42 7.09 -16.75 -1.85
N LEU A 43 6.93 -15.50 -1.42
CA LEU A 43 7.27 -15.08 -0.06
C LEU A 43 6.08 -15.20 0.90
N PRO A 44 6.20 -15.92 2.03
CA PRO A 44 5.19 -15.90 3.06
C PRO A 44 5.15 -14.53 3.74
N LEU A 45 3.97 -14.12 4.22
CA LEU A 45 3.73 -12.78 4.78
C LEU A 45 4.72 -12.37 5.88
N GLY A 46 5.10 -13.29 6.75
CA GLY A 46 6.07 -13.01 7.81
C GLY A 46 7.46 -12.62 7.28
N LYS A 47 7.88 -13.18 6.14
CA LYS A 47 9.15 -12.79 5.50
C LYS A 47 9.05 -11.42 4.86
N ILE A 48 7.91 -11.10 4.24
CA ILE A 48 7.64 -9.77 3.65
C ILE A 48 7.73 -8.68 4.73
N VAL A 49 7.05 -8.87 5.87
CA VAL A 49 7.10 -7.93 6.99
C VAL A 49 8.52 -7.83 7.56
N ALA A 50 9.22 -8.96 7.74
CA ALA A 50 10.60 -8.95 8.22
C ALA A 50 11.57 -8.17 7.30
N HIS A 51 11.37 -8.22 5.97
CA HIS A 51 12.12 -7.40 5.02
C HIS A 51 11.83 -5.90 5.22
N ALA A 52 10.56 -5.51 5.36
CA ALA A 52 10.18 -4.12 5.62
C ALA A 52 10.81 -3.58 6.91
N VAL A 53 10.79 -4.37 7.99
CA VAL A 53 11.42 -4.03 9.28
C VAL A 53 12.93 -3.84 9.10
N ARG A 54 13.60 -4.79 8.44
CA ARG A 54 15.05 -4.73 8.19
C ARG A 54 15.44 -3.47 7.41
N ASP A 55 14.64 -3.13 6.41
CA ASP A 55 14.88 -2.00 5.52
C ASP A 55 14.41 -0.67 6.15
N ARG A 56 13.90 -0.70 7.39
CA ARG A 56 13.34 0.44 8.13
C ARG A 56 12.26 1.17 7.34
N ALA A 57 11.49 0.42 6.56
CA ALA A 57 10.38 0.96 5.79
C ALA A 57 9.23 1.34 6.75
N PRO A 58 8.68 2.57 6.66
CA PRO A 58 7.60 2.99 7.55
C PRO A 58 6.28 2.27 7.26
N ALA A 59 6.12 1.78 6.04
CA ALA A 59 4.95 1.07 5.57
C ALA A 59 5.35 0.01 4.53
N ILE A 60 4.48 -0.96 4.31
CA ILE A 60 4.58 -1.90 3.19
C ILE A 60 3.19 -2.28 2.72
N ALA A 61 3.02 -2.50 1.41
CA ALA A 61 1.81 -3.04 0.84
C ALA A 61 1.91 -4.54 0.56
N VAL A 62 0.76 -5.22 0.57
CA VAL A 62 0.57 -6.52 -0.09
C VAL A 62 -0.57 -6.32 -1.09
N THR A 63 -0.34 -6.72 -2.34
CA THR A 63 -1.24 -6.55 -3.48
C THR A 63 -1.33 -7.85 -4.27
N ASP A 64 -1.94 -8.87 -3.65
CA ASP A 64 -2.01 -10.20 -4.28
C ASP A 64 -2.90 -10.20 -5.53
N THR A 65 -2.64 -11.15 -6.44
CA THR A 65 -3.31 -11.24 -7.73
C THR A 65 -4.75 -11.72 -7.58
N ASN A 66 -5.69 -10.84 -7.96
CA ASN A 66 -7.13 -11.07 -7.96
C ASN A 66 -7.70 -11.58 -6.62
N ASN A 67 -7.02 -11.32 -5.51
CA ASN A 67 -7.45 -11.80 -4.20
C ASN A 67 -6.96 -10.96 -3.01
N LEU A 68 -7.54 -11.25 -1.84
CA LEU A 68 -7.18 -10.68 -0.54
C LEU A 68 -7.04 -11.77 0.55
N PHE A 69 -6.69 -13.00 0.18
CA PHE A 69 -6.72 -14.15 1.11
C PHE A 69 -5.83 -13.96 2.34
N GLY A 70 -4.66 -13.36 2.15
CA GLY A 70 -3.69 -13.07 3.20
C GLY A 70 -3.89 -11.74 3.93
N ALA A 71 -4.91 -10.94 3.60
CA ALA A 71 -5.02 -9.55 4.03
C ALA A 71 -5.08 -9.38 5.57
N LEU A 72 -5.89 -10.19 6.26
CA LEU A 72 -6.03 -10.12 7.72
C LEU A 72 -4.74 -10.55 8.43
N GLU A 73 -4.16 -11.68 8.02
CA GLU A 73 -2.91 -12.18 8.58
C GLU A 73 -1.77 -11.18 8.36
N PHE A 74 -1.71 -10.57 7.17
CA PHE A 74 -0.74 -9.54 6.83
C PHE A 74 -0.87 -8.33 7.75
N ALA A 75 -2.08 -7.78 7.89
CA ALA A 75 -2.34 -6.62 8.72
C ALA A 75 -1.95 -6.89 10.19
N GLN A 76 -2.31 -8.05 10.74
CA GLN A 76 -1.96 -8.44 12.10
C GLN A 76 -0.45 -8.56 12.29
N LYS A 77 0.27 -9.17 11.35
CA LYS A 77 1.73 -9.33 11.42
C LYS A 77 2.47 -8.00 11.29
N ALA A 78 2.07 -7.16 10.33
CA ALA A 78 2.69 -5.86 10.11
C ALA A 78 2.51 -4.92 11.32
N VAL A 79 1.29 -4.84 11.85
CA VAL A 79 1.00 -4.02 13.04
C VAL A 79 1.78 -4.52 14.25
N LYS A 80 1.86 -5.84 14.46
CA LYS A 80 2.65 -6.44 15.55
C LYS A 80 4.13 -6.02 15.50
N ASP A 81 4.69 -5.93 14.31
CA ASP A 81 6.10 -5.57 14.09
C ASP A 81 6.31 -4.05 13.89
N GLY A 82 5.27 -3.23 14.08
CA GLY A 82 5.35 -1.77 14.04
C GLY A 82 5.48 -1.17 12.63
N VAL A 83 5.13 -1.92 11.59
CA VAL A 83 5.12 -1.46 10.20
C VAL A 83 3.69 -1.17 9.78
N GLN A 84 3.44 -0.01 9.16
CA GLN A 84 2.11 0.33 8.66
C GLN A 84 1.72 -0.60 7.49
N PRO A 85 0.67 -1.44 7.62
CA PRO A 85 0.19 -2.24 6.50
C PRO A 85 -0.61 -1.39 5.51
N ILE A 86 -0.40 -1.64 4.21
CA ILE A 86 -1.24 -1.14 3.13
C ILE A 86 -1.86 -2.35 2.43
N VAL A 87 -3.15 -2.60 2.68
CA VAL A 87 -3.86 -3.74 2.10
C VAL A 87 -4.37 -3.34 0.71
N GLY A 88 -4.05 -4.14 -0.30
CA GLY A 88 -4.57 -3.97 -1.65
C GLY A 88 -4.58 -5.30 -2.42
N CYS A 89 -4.97 -5.24 -3.68
CA CYS A 89 -4.89 -6.35 -4.61
C CYS A 89 -4.62 -5.82 -6.02
N GLN A 90 -3.98 -6.65 -6.85
CA GLN A 90 -3.90 -6.40 -8.29
C GLN A 90 -5.12 -7.03 -8.96
N LEU A 91 -5.85 -6.25 -9.75
CA LEU A 91 -7.09 -6.71 -10.39
C LEU A 91 -6.94 -6.73 -11.90
N ASP A 92 -7.32 -7.85 -12.50
CA ASP A 92 -7.58 -7.93 -13.94
C ASP A 92 -8.94 -7.31 -14.24
N VAL A 93 -8.94 -6.31 -15.13
CA VAL A 93 -10.14 -5.59 -15.52
C VAL A 93 -10.39 -5.77 -17.01
N SER A 94 -11.61 -6.18 -17.36
CA SER A 94 -12.11 -6.14 -18.72
C SER A 94 -13.16 -5.05 -18.81
N PHE A 95 -12.99 -4.13 -19.76
CA PHE A 95 -13.99 -3.11 -20.06
C PHE A 95 -14.87 -3.65 -21.19
N ASP A 96 -16.16 -3.81 -20.92
CA ASP A 96 -17.13 -4.15 -21.97
C ASP A 96 -17.24 -3.00 -22.98
N GLU A 97 -17.05 -3.28 -24.27
CA GLU A 97 -17.27 -2.29 -25.34
C GLU A 97 -18.76 -1.96 -25.53
N ALA A 98 -19.67 -2.75 -24.94
CA ALA A 98 -21.11 -2.61 -25.10
C ALA A 98 -21.79 -1.55 -24.20
N ALA A 99 -21.04 -0.75 -23.45
CA ALA A 99 -21.55 0.49 -22.84
C ALA A 99 -21.13 1.69 -23.70
N GLY A 100 -21.85 1.90 -24.80
CA GLY A 100 -21.52 2.83 -25.86
C GLY A 100 -21.29 4.28 -25.43
N ASP A 101 -20.09 4.78 -25.73
CA ASP A 101 -19.86 6.17 -26.09
C ASP A 101 -19.09 6.19 -27.43
N PRO A 102 -19.76 6.51 -28.56
CA PRO A 102 -19.12 6.58 -29.87
C PRO A 102 -17.98 7.61 -29.94
N GLN A 103 -17.93 8.59 -29.03
CA GLN A 103 -16.87 9.61 -29.02
C GLN A 103 -15.53 9.06 -28.50
N ARG A 104 -15.54 7.97 -27.73
CA ARG A 104 -14.31 7.40 -27.14
C ARG A 104 -13.43 6.68 -28.17
N GLN A 105 -14.04 6.16 -29.24
CA GLN A 105 -13.30 5.49 -30.33
C GLN A 105 -12.48 6.47 -31.18
N HIS A 106 -12.98 7.69 -31.42
CA HIS A 106 -12.26 8.72 -32.20
C HIS A 106 -11.01 9.27 -31.50
N ARG A 107 -10.95 9.29 -30.16
CA ARG A 107 -9.76 9.78 -29.43
C ARG A 107 -8.60 8.79 -29.37
N ARG A 108 -8.82 7.51 -29.69
CA ARG A 108 -7.78 6.47 -29.63
C ARG A 108 -6.98 6.33 -30.93
N GLN A 109 -7.50 6.83 -32.04
CA GLN A 109 -6.76 6.90 -33.29
C GLN A 109 -5.89 8.16 -33.25
N GLY A 110 -4.66 8.02 -32.74
CA GLY A 110 -3.62 9.04 -32.94
C GLY A 110 -3.35 9.23 -34.44
N PRO A 111 -2.74 10.37 -34.84
CA PRO A 111 -2.49 10.65 -36.25
C PRO A 111 -1.65 9.53 -36.85
N GLN A 112 -2.19 8.88 -37.88
CA GLN A 112 -1.48 7.84 -38.62
C GLN A 112 -0.29 8.51 -39.31
N ALA A 113 0.91 8.13 -38.89
CA ALA A 113 2.13 8.49 -39.60
C ALA A 113 2.05 7.91 -41.01
N GLN A 114 2.24 8.79 -41.99
CA GLN A 114 2.20 8.49 -43.43
C GLN A 114 3.30 7.53 -43.85
#